data_AF-A0AA35XH97-F1
#
_entry.id   AF-A0AA35XH97-F1
#
_cell.length_a   1.000
_cell.length_b   1.000
_cell.length_c   1.000
_cell.angle_alpha   90.00
_cell.angle_beta   90.00
_cell.angle_gamma   90.00
#
_symmetry.space_group_name_H-M   'P 1'
#
loop_
_entity.id
_entity.type
_entity.pdbx_description
1 polymer ?
#
loop_
_entity_poly.entity_id
_entity_poly.type
_entity_poly.pdbx_seq_one_letter_code
_entity_poly.pdbx_strand_id
1 'polypeptide(L)'
;LPLSSLSSLSSLSSLSSLSLRATSGHSEGQVGIQHSTSMECLYSQPGPQMDPETWRTMERNRVAKFQSLISVIDQSGGFYRIPVERRFCSHVNIPFRITVAGEANSDLEAKFLSDAAALGLVQLKGHRSVGGIRVCLYNAISCEDVQKLASFMSHFMLQNRN
;
A
#
# COMPACT_ATOMS: atom_id res chain seq x y z
N LEU A 1 51.07 -6.17 6.61
CA LEU A 1 51.18 -6.42 8.07
C LEU A 1 52.10 -5.36 8.65
N PRO A 2 51.92 -4.87 9.90
CA PRO A 2 51.19 -5.46 11.05
C PRO A 2 49.88 -4.69 11.37
N LEU A 3 48.79 -5.18 11.95
CA LEU A 3 48.49 -6.13 13.06
C LEU A 3 49.01 -5.72 14.45
N SER A 4 48.19 -4.95 15.16
CA SER A 4 48.16 -4.72 16.61
C SER A 4 46.79 -4.10 16.92
N SER A 5 45.96 -4.52 17.87
CA SER A 5 46.14 -5.29 19.09
C SER A 5 44.74 -5.71 19.59
N LEU A 6 44.55 -7.00 19.85
CA LEU A 6 43.40 -7.56 20.56
C LEU A 6 43.69 -7.56 22.08
N SER A 7 42.77 -7.01 22.86
CA SER A 7 42.53 -7.28 24.29
C SER A 7 41.21 -6.56 24.64
N SER A 8 40.25 -7.07 25.41
CA SER A 8 40.24 -8.13 26.40
C SER A 8 38.80 -8.65 26.55
N LEU A 9 38.66 -9.97 26.68
CA LEU A 9 37.44 -10.67 27.11
C LEU A 9 37.39 -10.70 28.64
N SER A 10 36.25 -10.32 29.23
CA SER A 10 35.69 -10.79 30.51
C SER A 10 34.57 -9.81 30.91
N SER A 11 33.31 -10.19 31.03
CA SER A 11 32.85 -11.05 32.12
C SER A 11 31.45 -11.59 31.81
N LEU A 12 31.34 -12.92 31.81
CA LEU A 12 30.08 -13.66 31.89
C LEU A 12 29.73 -13.85 33.37
N SER A 13 28.58 -13.34 33.79
CA SER A 13 27.81 -13.76 34.97
C SER A 13 26.55 -12.89 34.97
N SER A 14 25.31 -13.38 34.96
CA SER A 14 24.77 -14.39 35.84
C SER A 14 23.54 -15.03 35.18
N LEU A 15 23.64 -16.32 34.85
CA LEU A 15 22.47 -17.19 34.69
C LEU A 15 22.13 -17.70 36.09
N SER A 16 21.13 -17.12 36.75
CA SER A 16 20.58 -17.68 37.98
C SER A 16 19.23 -18.36 37.72
N SER A 17 19.32 -19.69 37.74
CA SER A 17 18.36 -20.65 38.30
C SER A 17 17.01 -20.86 37.60
N LEU A 18 17.03 -21.78 36.64
CA LEU A 18 15.95 -22.73 36.39
C LEU A 18 15.78 -23.59 37.66
N SER A 19 14.65 -23.47 38.37
CA SER A 19 14.25 -24.46 39.38
C SER A 19 13.01 -25.19 38.87
N LEU A 20 13.23 -26.23 38.08
CA LEU A 20 12.23 -27.24 37.75
C LEU A 20 12.10 -28.19 38.94
N ARG A 21 11.06 -27.99 39.75
CA ARG A 21 10.67 -28.98 40.77
C ARG A 21 9.54 -29.83 40.21
N ALA A 22 9.89 -31.00 39.69
CA ALA A 22 8.92 -32.06 39.43
C ALA A 22 8.66 -32.78 40.77
N THR A 23 7.47 -32.59 41.34
CA THR A 23 6.96 -33.46 42.41
C THR A 23 5.80 -34.27 41.84
N SER A 24 6.07 -35.54 41.59
CA SER A 24 5.04 -36.57 41.39
C SER A 24 4.29 -36.77 42.70
N GLY A 25 2.97 -36.53 42.69
CA GLY A 25 2.08 -36.81 43.80
C GLY A 25 0.64 -36.69 43.37
N HIS A 26 -0.02 -37.84 43.18
CA HIS A 26 -1.46 -37.94 43.05
C HIS A 26 -2.13 -37.53 44.36
N SER A 27 -2.96 -36.49 44.34
CA SER A 27 -4.17 -36.38 45.16
C SER A 27 -5.02 -35.22 44.68
N GLU A 28 -6.31 -35.50 44.56
CA GLU A 28 -7.43 -34.69 44.08
C GLU A 28 -7.45 -33.23 44.57
N GLY A 29 -7.95 -32.35 43.69
CA GLY A 29 -8.71 -31.18 44.14
C GLY A 29 -8.00 -29.83 44.15
N GLN A 30 -7.65 -29.29 42.98
CA GLN A 30 -7.92 -27.88 42.60
C GLN A 30 -7.38 -27.62 41.20
N VAL A 31 -8.26 -27.63 40.20
CA VAL A 31 -7.99 -26.96 38.93
C VAL A 31 -8.10 -25.46 39.21
N GLY A 32 -6.97 -24.84 39.53
CA GLY A 32 -6.87 -23.39 39.56
C GLY A 32 -7.07 -22.89 38.13
N ILE A 33 -8.19 -22.20 37.89
CA ILE A 33 -8.44 -21.46 36.66
C ILE A 33 -7.29 -20.45 36.54
N GLN A 34 -6.29 -20.76 35.71
CA GLN A 34 -5.35 -19.73 35.28
C GLN A 34 -6.18 -18.76 34.45
N HIS A 35 -6.42 -17.60 35.06
CA HIS A 35 -7.07 -16.45 34.45
C HIS A 35 -6.53 -16.28 33.03
N SER A 36 -7.47 -16.14 32.10
CA SER A 36 -7.22 -15.75 30.72
C SER A 36 -6.05 -14.79 30.68
N THR A 37 -5.03 -15.06 29.87
CA THR A 37 -4.18 -13.97 29.36
C THR A 37 -5.15 -12.99 28.73
N SER A 38 -5.47 -11.92 29.46
CA SER A 38 -6.39 -10.89 29.02
C SER A 38 -5.95 -10.48 27.63
N MET A 39 -6.88 -10.46 26.69
CA MET A 39 -6.67 -10.07 25.30
C MET A 39 -5.94 -8.71 25.20
N GLU A 40 -6.00 -7.90 26.26
CA GLU A 40 -5.21 -6.68 26.48
C GLU A 40 -3.69 -6.85 26.33
N CYS A 41 -3.08 -7.96 26.76
CA CYS A 41 -1.62 -8.15 26.67
C CYS A 41 -1.11 -8.24 25.23
N LEU A 42 -1.92 -8.82 24.33
CA LEU A 42 -1.59 -8.95 22.90
C LEU A 42 -1.71 -7.61 22.15
N TYR A 43 -2.47 -6.64 22.69
CA TYR A 43 -2.63 -5.30 22.10
C TYR A 43 -1.74 -4.23 22.75
N SER A 44 -1.01 -4.54 23.83
CA SER A 44 -0.10 -3.59 24.51
C SER A 44 1.31 -3.51 23.93
N GLN A 45 1.68 -4.35 22.97
CA GLN A 45 2.99 -4.23 22.32
C GLN A 45 2.92 -3.16 21.24
N PRO A 46 3.75 -2.10 21.29
CA PRO A 46 3.86 -1.18 20.17
C PRO A 46 4.31 -1.99 18.95
N GLY A 47 3.56 -1.88 17.85
CA GLY A 47 3.91 -2.56 16.61
C GLY A 47 5.31 -2.17 16.13
N PRO A 48 5.90 -2.93 15.17
CA PRO A 48 7.22 -2.63 14.63
C PRO A 48 7.30 -1.15 14.23
N GLN A 49 8.20 -0.39 14.86
CA GLN A 49 8.36 1.02 14.53
C GLN A 49 9.03 1.13 13.16
N MET A 50 8.35 1.78 12.22
CA MET A 50 8.88 2.03 10.89
C MET A 50 10.02 3.05 10.97
N ASP A 51 11.13 2.75 10.33
CA ASP A 51 12.26 3.68 10.21
C ASP A 51 11.80 5.01 9.56
N PRO A 52 12.15 6.19 10.13
CA PRO A 52 11.72 7.48 9.62
C PRO A 52 12.11 7.75 8.15
N GLU A 53 13.22 7.21 7.66
CA GLU A 53 13.62 7.41 6.26
C GLU A 53 12.77 6.59 5.29
N THR A 54 12.35 5.41 5.72
CA THR A 54 11.36 4.59 5.00
C THR A 54 10.05 5.36 4.82
N TRP A 55 9.52 5.97 5.88
CA TRP A 55 8.32 6.80 5.81
C TRP A 55 8.47 7.97 4.82
N ARG A 56 9.57 8.73 4.91
CA ARG A 56 9.84 9.85 3.98
C ARG A 56 9.88 9.38 2.54
N THR A 57 10.48 8.22 2.28
CA THR A 57 10.54 7.64 0.94
C THR A 57 9.17 7.23 0.42
N MET A 58 8.34 6.59 1.26
CA MET A 58 6.95 6.27 0.89
C MET A 58 6.15 7.53 0.56
N GLU A 59 6.31 8.60 1.35
CA GLU A 59 5.61 9.86 1.13
C GLU A 59 6.05 10.56 -0.17
N ARG A 60 7.36 10.61 -0.45
CA ARG A 60 7.89 11.11 -1.73
C ARG A 60 7.31 10.33 -2.92
N ASN A 61 7.30 9.00 -2.83
CA ASN A 61 6.75 8.15 -3.89
C ASN A 61 5.25 8.34 -4.04
N ARG A 62 4.51 8.53 -2.95
CA ARG A 62 3.07 8.81 -2.97
C ARG A 62 2.77 10.09 -3.77
N VAL A 63 3.54 11.15 -3.53
CA VAL A 63 3.40 12.42 -4.26
C VAL A 63 3.79 12.27 -5.74
N ALA A 64 4.93 11.64 -6.03
CA ALA A 64 5.42 11.47 -7.41
C ALA A 64 4.46 10.62 -8.27
N LYS A 65 3.91 9.53 -7.72
CA LYS A 65 2.90 8.70 -8.39
C LYS A 65 1.64 9.51 -8.70
N PHE A 66 1.12 10.24 -7.71
CA PHE A 66 -0.06 11.07 -7.89
C PHE A 66 0.15 12.12 -8.99
N GLN A 67 1.27 12.85 -8.94
CA GLN A 67 1.59 13.90 -9.92
C GLN A 67 1.70 13.34 -11.34
N SER A 68 2.33 12.17 -11.52
CA SER A 68 2.48 11.55 -12.84
C SER A 68 1.12 11.26 -13.49
N LEU A 69 0.16 10.75 -12.70
CA LEU A 69 -1.17 10.44 -13.21
C LEU A 69 -2.00 11.71 -13.46
N ILE A 70 -2.00 12.63 -12.50
CA ILE A 70 -2.76 13.89 -12.63
C ILE A 70 -2.25 14.73 -13.81
N SER A 71 -0.94 14.75 -14.06
CA SER A 71 -0.38 15.46 -15.21
C SER A 71 -0.98 14.97 -16.53
N VAL A 72 -1.20 13.67 -16.70
CA VAL A 72 -1.83 13.13 -17.92
C VAL A 72 -3.30 13.51 -18.00
N ILE A 73 -4.02 13.49 -16.88
CA ILE A 73 -5.44 13.87 -16.82
C ILE A 73 -5.60 15.35 -17.15
N ASP A 74 -4.81 16.23 -16.54
CA ASP A 74 -4.90 17.68 -16.75
C ASP A 74 -4.52 18.07 -18.19
N GLN A 75 -3.54 17.39 -18.78
CA GLN A 75 -3.12 17.60 -20.17
C GLN A 75 -4.05 16.94 -21.21
N SER A 76 -5.09 16.22 -20.77
CA SER A 76 -5.97 15.46 -21.66
C SER A 76 -6.97 16.31 -22.45
N GLY A 77 -7.01 17.62 -22.22
CA GLY A 77 -7.98 18.52 -22.87
C GLY A 77 -9.43 18.21 -22.52
N GLY A 78 -9.67 17.55 -21.37
CA GLY A 78 -10.99 17.12 -20.94
C GLY A 78 -11.42 15.75 -21.46
N PHE A 79 -10.52 14.96 -22.05
CA PHE A 79 -10.80 13.55 -22.36
C PHE A 79 -10.89 12.68 -21.09
N TYR A 80 -10.05 12.96 -20.09
CA TYR A 80 -10.15 12.36 -18.76
C TYR A 80 -10.69 13.40 -17.78
N ARG A 81 -11.76 13.06 -17.05
CA ARG A 81 -12.38 13.97 -16.08
C ARG A 81 -12.50 13.34 -14.71
N ILE A 82 -11.97 14.00 -13.69
CA ILE A 82 -12.18 13.61 -12.30
C ILE A 82 -13.53 14.22 -11.84
N PRO A 83 -14.47 13.42 -11.35
CA PRO A 83 -15.80 13.90 -10.94
C PRO A 83 -15.80 14.62 -9.58
N VAL A 84 -14.64 14.70 -8.92
CA VAL A 84 -14.44 15.30 -7.61
C VAL A 84 -13.59 16.56 -7.77
N GLU A 85 -13.89 17.59 -6.99
CA GLU A 85 -13.09 18.81 -6.97
C GLU A 85 -11.64 18.53 -6.53
N ARG A 86 -10.67 19.22 -7.14
CA ARG A 86 -9.23 18.97 -6.94
C ARG A 86 -8.81 18.94 -5.47
N ARG A 87 -9.37 19.85 -4.65
CA ARG A 87 -9.08 19.99 -3.21
C ARG A 87 -9.52 18.80 -2.37
N PHE A 88 -10.52 18.04 -2.82
CA PHE A 88 -11.04 16.86 -2.12
C PHE A 88 -10.56 15.55 -2.75
N CYS A 89 -9.76 15.62 -3.80
CA CYS A 89 -9.32 14.42 -4.48
C CYS A 89 -8.19 13.75 -3.70
N SER A 90 -8.39 12.47 -3.40
CA SER A 90 -7.41 11.65 -2.70
C SER A 90 -6.16 11.43 -3.56
N HIS A 91 -4.99 11.43 -2.90
CA HIS A 91 -3.73 11.05 -3.53
C HIS A 91 -3.59 9.54 -3.76
N VAL A 92 -4.40 8.72 -3.09
CA VAL A 92 -4.30 7.26 -3.15
C VAL A 92 -5.42 6.61 -3.96
N ASN A 93 -6.57 7.25 -4.10
CA ASN A 93 -7.69 6.70 -4.85
C ASN A 93 -8.23 7.76 -5.81
N ILE A 94 -7.89 7.62 -7.08
CA ILE A 94 -8.15 8.63 -8.10
C ILE A 94 -9.21 8.08 -9.05
N PRO A 95 -10.50 8.44 -8.85
CA PRO A 95 -11.54 8.13 -9.81
C PRO A 95 -11.50 9.10 -10.98
N PHE A 96 -11.70 8.61 -12.20
CA PHE A 96 -11.92 9.45 -13.37
C PHE A 96 -12.89 8.78 -14.36
N ARG A 97 -13.48 9.61 -15.22
CA ARG A 97 -14.37 9.24 -16.33
C ARG A 97 -13.66 9.53 -17.64
N ILE A 98 -14.00 8.78 -18.67
CA ILE A 98 -13.63 9.13 -20.05
C ILE A 98 -14.79 9.92 -20.64
N THR A 99 -14.49 11.09 -21.19
CA THR A 99 -15.50 12.02 -21.70
C THR A 99 -15.23 12.38 -23.16
N VAL A 100 -16.30 12.39 -23.97
CA VAL A 100 -16.28 12.79 -25.38
C VAL A 100 -17.41 13.80 -25.59
N ALA A 101 -17.10 14.92 -26.24
CA ALA A 101 -18.03 16.05 -26.40
C ALA A 101 -18.66 16.55 -25.07
N GLY A 102 -17.94 16.40 -23.96
CA GLY A 102 -18.38 16.83 -22.63
C GLY A 102 -19.16 15.79 -21.82
N GLU A 103 -19.54 14.67 -22.44
CA GLU A 103 -20.36 13.61 -21.82
C GLU A 103 -19.54 12.37 -21.50
N ALA A 104 -19.91 11.65 -20.43
CA ALA A 104 -19.24 10.42 -20.03
C ALA A 104 -19.55 9.28 -21.02
N ASN A 105 -18.50 8.63 -21.53
CA ASN A 105 -18.62 7.56 -22.52
C ASN A 105 -18.27 6.20 -21.90
N SER A 106 -19.31 5.44 -21.55
CA SER A 106 -19.14 4.13 -20.89
C SER A 106 -18.53 3.05 -21.79
N ASP A 107 -18.71 3.15 -23.11
CA ASP A 107 -18.16 2.18 -24.06
C ASP A 107 -16.64 2.35 -24.17
N LEU A 108 -16.15 3.59 -24.18
CA LEU A 108 -14.72 3.88 -24.10
C LEU A 108 -14.12 3.49 -22.74
N GLU A 109 -14.87 3.63 -21.64
CA GLU A 109 -14.44 3.13 -20.33
C GLU A 109 -14.29 1.61 -20.33
N ALA A 110 -15.23 0.88 -20.94
CA ALA A 110 -15.13 -0.57 -21.09
C ALA A 110 -13.93 -0.98 -21.98
N LYS A 111 -13.72 -0.28 -23.10
CA LYS A 111 -12.57 -0.49 -23.99
C LYS A 111 -11.24 -0.22 -23.26
N PHE A 112 -11.15 0.88 -22.51
CA PHE A 112 -9.98 1.22 -21.71
C PHE A 112 -9.62 0.10 -20.73
N LEU A 113 -10.62 -0.42 -20.00
CA LEU A 113 -10.41 -1.50 -19.03
C LEU A 113 -9.96 -2.80 -19.72
N SER A 114 -10.49 -3.11 -20.91
CA SER A 114 -10.08 -4.27 -21.70
C SER A 114 -8.63 -4.15 -22.19
N ASP A 115 -8.29 -3.01 -22.79
CA ASP A 115 -6.95 -2.76 -23.34
C ASP A 115 -5.91 -2.69 -22.21
N ALA A 116 -6.25 -2.08 -21.08
CA ALA A 116 -5.40 -2.04 -19.89
C ALA A 116 -5.14 -3.46 -19.35
N ALA A 117 -6.18 -4.29 -19.26
CA ALA A 117 -6.05 -5.67 -18.80
C ALA A 117 -5.14 -6.50 -19.72
N ALA A 118 -5.16 -6.27 -21.03
CA ALA A 118 -4.25 -6.92 -21.99
C ALA A 118 -2.78 -6.56 -21.74
N LEU A 119 -2.50 -5.41 -21.12
CA LEU A 119 -1.16 -4.96 -20.70
C LEU A 119 -0.82 -5.34 -19.25
N GLY A 120 -1.67 -6.14 -18.58
CA GLY A 120 -1.49 -6.48 -17.17
C GLY A 120 -1.88 -5.38 -16.18
N LEU A 121 -2.45 -4.27 -16.66
CA LEU A 121 -2.96 -3.17 -15.84
C LEU A 121 -4.39 -3.49 -15.38
N VAL A 122 -4.48 -4.29 -14.31
CA VAL A 122 -5.74 -4.82 -13.77
C VAL A 122 -6.27 -4.00 -12.59
N GLN A 123 -7.49 -4.33 -12.13
CA GLN A 123 -8.13 -3.73 -10.94
C GLN A 123 -8.44 -2.22 -11.07
N LEU A 124 -8.60 -1.72 -12.30
CA LEU A 124 -8.88 -0.31 -12.60
C LEU A 124 -10.38 0.02 -12.66
N LYS A 125 -11.27 -0.98 -12.57
CA LYS A 125 -12.72 -0.75 -12.69
C LYS A 125 -13.24 0.12 -11.55
N GLY A 126 -13.99 1.17 -11.89
CA GLY A 126 -14.64 2.07 -10.95
C GLY A 126 -15.72 1.39 -10.10
N HIS A 127 -16.23 2.11 -9.11
CA HIS A 127 -17.29 1.60 -8.25
C HIS A 127 -18.60 1.42 -9.03
N ARG A 128 -19.34 0.34 -8.77
CA ARG A 128 -20.56 -0.05 -9.51
C ARG A 128 -21.60 1.05 -9.67
N SER A 129 -21.74 1.94 -8.68
CA SER A 129 -22.75 3.01 -8.69
C SER A 129 -22.30 4.26 -9.45
N VAL A 130 -21.00 4.48 -9.60
CA VAL A 130 -20.44 5.68 -10.21
C VAL A 130 -19.95 5.38 -11.63
N GLY A 131 -19.55 4.14 -11.91
CA GLY A 131 -18.92 3.77 -13.18
C GLY A 131 -17.49 4.30 -13.29
N GLY A 132 -16.98 4.37 -14.51
CA GLY A 132 -15.65 4.91 -14.79
C GLY A 132 -14.49 4.02 -14.36
N ILE A 133 -13.38 4.69 -14.15
CA ILE A 133 -12.08 4.10 -13.85
C ILE A 133 -11.62 4.62 -12.49
N ARG A 134 -10.92 3.78 -11.74
CA ARG A 134 -10.37 4.12 -10.43
C ARG A 134 -8.97 3.55 -10.29
N VAL A 135 -8.01 4.45 -10.09
CA VAL A 135 -6.61 4.09 -9.88
C VAL A 135 -6.29 4.16 -8.40
N CYS A 136 -5.83 3.04 -7.85
CA CYS A 136 -5.43 2.95 -6.45
C CYS A 136 -3.89 2.95 -6.33
N LEU A 137 -3.33 4.01 -5.78
CA LEU A 137 -1.88 4.25 -5.65
C LEU A 137 -1.35 3.88 -4.25
N TYR A 138 -1.71 2.70 -3.75
CA TYR A 138 -1.21 2.19 -2.47
C TYR A 138 0.32 2.04 -2.47
N ASN A 139 0.91 1.85 -1.29
CA ASN A 139 2.37 1.79 -1.12
C ASN A 139 3.03 0.65 -1.91
N ALA A 140 2.32 -0.46 -2.12
CA ALA A 140 2.80 -1.61 -2.89
C ALA A 140 2.93 -1.32 -4.40
N ILE A 141 2.25 -0.29 -4.92
CA ILE A 141 2.34 0.09 -6.33
C ILE A 141 3.61 0.90 -6.54
N SER A 142 4.46 0.46 -7.46
CA SER A 142 5.72 1.12 -7.79
C SER A 142 5.49 2.40 -8.63
N CYS A 143 6.48 3.31 -8.64
CA CYS A 143 6.42 4.48 -9.53
C CYS A 143 6.46 4.08 -11.01
N GLU A 144 7.17 3.00 -11.34
CA GLU A 144 7.28 2.48 -12.71
C GLU A 144 5.93 1.97 -13.23
N ASP A 145 5.14 1.28 -12.41
CA ASP A 145 3.82 0.80 -12.82
C ASP A 145 2.87 1.97 -13.10
N VAL A 146 2.97 3.04 -12.32
CA VAL A 146 2.20 4.27 -12.56
C VAL A 146 2.66 4.97 -13.84
N GLN A 147 3.95 4.95 -14.14
CA GLN A 147 4.46 5.47 -15.41
C GLN A 147 3.96 4.64 -16.60
N LYS A 148 3.95 3.31 -16.51
CA LYS A 148 3.35 2.42 -17.53
C LYS A 148 1.89 2.75 -17.75
N LEU A 149 1.12 2.94 -16.67
CA LEU A 149 -0.28 3.36 -16.76
C LEU A 149 -0.42 4.75 -17.39
N ALA A 150 0.39 5.73 -17.00
CA ALA A 150 0.38 7.07 -17.56
C ALA A 150 0.69 7.07 -19.06
N SER A 151 1.70 6.29 -19.49
CA SER A 151 2.00 6.09 -20.91
C SER A 151 0.84 5.45 -21.64
N PHE A 152 0.25 4.38 -21.10
CA PHE A 152 -0.94 3.76 -21.68
C PHE A 152 -2.09 4.76 -21.83
N MET A 153 -2.40 5.56 -20.80
CA MET A 153 -3.44 6.58 -20.84
C MET A 153 -3.22 7.60 -21.97
N SER A 154 -1.98 8.06 -22.17
CA SER A 154 -1.65 8.98 -23.26
C SER A 154 -1.87 8.34 -24.64
N HIS A 155 -1.44 7.09 -24.83
CA HIS A 155 -1.63 6.37 -26.10
C HIS A 155 -3.11 6.09 -26.37
N PHE A 156 -3.85 5.63 -25.36
CA PHE A 156 -5.27 5.37 -25.46
C PHE A 156 -6.03 6.64 -25.86
N MET A 157 -5.74 7.77 -25.22
CA MET A 157 -6.34 9.05 -25.58
C MET A 157 -6.05 9.43 -27.04
N LEU A 158 -4.80 9.34 -27.49
CA LEU A 158 -4.43 9.67 -28.87
C LEU A 158 -5.20 8.84 -29.92
N GLN A 159 -5.48 7.57 -29.61
CA GLN A 159 -6.21 6.67 -30.50
C GLN A 159 -7.73 6.89 -30.50
N ASN A 160 -8.30 7.52 -29.46
CA ASN A 160 -9.75 7.55 -29.24
C ASN A 160 -10.32 8.97 -29.06
N ARG A 161 -9.52 10.03 -29.26
CA ARG A 161 -9.96 11.44 -29.10
C ARG A 161 -10.62 12.06 -30.34
N ASN A 162 -10.65 11.34 -31.47
CA ASN A 162 -11.15 11.84 -32.76
C ASN A 162 -12.59 11.41 -32.99
#